data_AF-A0A9E5NCL1-F1
#
_entry.id   AF-A0A9E5NCL1-F1
#
_cell.length_a   1.000
_cell.length_b   1.000
_cell.length_c   1.000
_cell.angle_alpha   90.00
_cell.angle_beta   90.00
_cell.angle_gamma   90.00
#
_symmetry.space_group_name_H-M   'P 1'
#
loop_
_entity.id
_entity.type
_entity.pdbx_description
1 polymer ?
#
loop_
_entity_poly.entity_id
_entity_poly.type
_entity_poly.pdbx_seq_one_letter_code
_entity_poly.pdbx_strand_id
1 'polypeptide(L)' 'MNRRLAPSVYLGVLPISHDRYGWHLGSDVHPAEYTLVMRRLPEKRMLDFVLERGRATSEMMSSLAEVLAGFHLE' A
#
# COMPACT_ATOMS: atom_id res chain seq x y z
N MET A 1 6.18 6.91 3.64
CA MET A 1 5.80 7.72 2.47
C MET A 1 4.35 7.49 2.06
N ASN A 2 4.02 6.35 1.45
CA ASN A 2 2.67 6.07 0.93
C ASN A 2 1.53 6.01 1.98
N ARG A 3 1.85 5.75 3.25
CA ARG A 3 0.87 5.80 4.36
C ARG A 3 0.17 7.16 4.49
N ARG A 4 0.82 8.26 4.10
CA ARG A 4 0.20 9.61 4.12
C ARG A 4 -0.97 9.71 3.14
N LEU A 5 -0.83 9.09 1.96
CA LEU A 5 -1.84 9.09 0.91
C LEU A 5 -2.93 8.01 1.12
N ALA A 6 -2.63 6.96 1.88
CA ALA A 6 -3.54 5.83 2.05
C ALA A 6 -3.48 5.22 3.46
N PRO A 7 -3.81 5.97 4.53
CA PRO A 7 -3.61 5.50 5.91
C PRO A 7 -4.45 4.27 6.25
N SER A 8 -5.60 4.06 5.59
CA SER A 8 -6.44 2.87 5.78
C SER A 8 -5.89 1.60 5.10
N VAL A 9 -4.95 1.76 4.16
CA VAL A 9 -4.34 0.66 3.39
C VAL A 9 -3.09 0.13 4.09
N TYR A 10 -2.27 1.00 4.67
CA TYR A 10 -1.05 0.63 5.39
C TYR A 10 -1.38 0.36 6.87
N LEU A 11 -1.49 -0.90 7.27
CA LEU A 11 -2.02 -1.30 8.57
C LEU A 11 -0.96 -1.39 9.66
N GLY A 12 0.27 -1.77 9.32
CA GLY A 12 1.35 -1.91 10.29
C GLY A 12 2.57 -2.60 9.72
N VAL A 13 3.54 -2.85 10.59
CA VAL A 13 4.75 -3.62 10.29
C VAL A 13 4.78 -4.80 11.27
N LEU A 14 5.04 -6.01 10.78
CA LEU A 14 5.19 -7.19 11.60
C LEU A 14 6.57 -7.81 11.43
N PRO A 15 7.18 -8.33 12.50
CA PRO A 15 8.40 -9.12 12.39
C PRO A 15 8.14 -10.44 11.66
N ILE A 16 9.15 -10.89 10.92
CA ILE A 16 9.30 -12.25 10.41
C ILE A 16 10.46 -12.87 11.18
N SER A 17 10.17 -13.95 11.88
CA SER A 17 11.11 -14.63 12.78
C SER A 17 11.27 -16.08 12.35
N HIS A 18 12.41 -16.67 12.67
CA HIS A 18 12.71 -18.06 12.34
C HIS A 18 13.27 -18.79 13.56
N ASP A 19 12.73 -19.97 13.83
CA ASP A 19 13.23 -20.85 14.88
C ASP A 19 13.33 -22.30 14.38
N ARG A 20 13.56 -23.24 15.30
CA ARG A 20 13.68 -24.67 14.98
C ARG A 20 12.40 -25.30 14.41
N TYR A 21 11.26 -24.63 14.53
CA TYR A 21 9.95 -25.08 14.03
C TYR A 21 9.56 -24.40 12.71
N GLY A 22 10.35 -23.42 12.24
CA GLY A 22 10.18 -22.77 10.95
C GLY A 22 9.98 -21.26 11.05
N TRP A 23 9.32 -20.70 10.05
CA TRP A 23 9.05 -19.27 9.93
C TRP A 23 7.76 -18.86 10.64
N HIS A 24 7.82 -17.74 11.35
CA HIS A 24 6.73 -17.16 12.12
C HIS A 24 6.51 -15.72 11.72
N LEU A 25 5.23 -15.34 11.56
CA LEU A 25 4.84 -13.96 11.31
C LEU A 25 4.28 -13.34 12.59
N GLY A 26 4.78 -12.17 12.98
CA GLY A 26 4.32 -11.44 14.15
C GLY A 26 4.94 -11.89 15.47
N SER A 27 5.95 -12.77 15.45
CA SER A 27 6.72 -13.12 16.65
C SER A 27 7.86 -12.12 16.87
N ASP A 28 7.92 -11.48 18.02
CA ASP A 28 9.02 -10.56 18.39
C ASP A 28 10.30 -11.28 18.84
N VAL A 29 10.31 -12.63 18.85
CA VAL A 29 11.45 -13.43 19.29
C VAL A 29 12.44 -13.60 18.14
N HIS A 30 13.62 -13.01 18.26
CA HIS A 30 14.70 -13.06 17.26
C HIS A 30 14.23 -12.70 15.84
N PRO A 31 13.70 -11.48 15.62
CA PRO A 31 13.23 -11.07 14.30
C PRO A 31 14.39 -11.08 13.30
N ALA A 32 14.18 -11.82 12.20
CA ALA A 32 15.14 -11.92 11.10
C ALA A 32 14.87 -10.83 10.04
N GLU A 33 13.60 -10.52 9.80
CA GLU A 33 13.16 -9.49 8.85
C GLU A 33 11.86 -8.83 9.34
N TYR A 34 11.42 -7.77 8.66
CA TYR A 34 10.14 -7.11 8.91
C TYR A 34 9.35 -7.00 7.61
N THR A 35 8.04 -7.21 7.70
CA THR A 35 7.13 -7.07 6.57
C THR A 35 6.06 -6.02 6.83
N LEU A 36 5.57 -5.42 5.76
CA LEU A 36 4.51 -4.45 5.79
C LEU A 36 3.15 -5.16 5.66
N VAL A 37 2.27 -4.90 6.62
CA VAL A 37 0.88 -5.36 6.58
C VAL A 37 0.03 -4.32 5.87
N MET A 38 -0.65 -4.73 4.81
CA MET A 38 -1.52 -3.85 4.03
C MET A 38 -2.88 -4.49 3.74
N ARG A 39 -3.90 -3.65 3.56
CA ARG A 39 -5.15 -4.09 2.92
C ARG A 39 -4.90 -4.34 1.43
N ARG A 40 -5.38 -5.47 0.93
CA ARG A 40 -5.36 -5.76 -0.51
C ARG A 40 -6.15 -4.69 -1.26
N LEU A 41 -5.50 -4.04 -2.22
CA LEU A 41 -6.17 -3.06 -3.07
C LEU A 41 -7.11 -3.76 -4.06
N PRO A 42 -8.28 -3.17 -4.33
CA PRO A 42 -9.23 -3.74 -5.29
C PRO A 42 -8.75 -3.47 -6.72
N GLU A 43 -8.24 -4.50 -7.40
CA GLU A 43 -7.68 -4.43 -8.76
C GLU A 43 -8.58 -3.70 -9.75
N LYS A 44 -9.90 -3.93 -9.71
CA LYS A 44 -10.87 -3.28 -10.61
C LYS A 44 -11.02 -1.77 -10.43
N ARG A 45 -10.38 -1.19 -9.41
CA ARG A 45 -10.35 0.26 -9.16
C ARG A 45 -8.95 0.84 -9.32
N MET A 46 -7.96 0.04 -9.71
CA MET A 46 -6.63 0.54 -10.02
C MET A 46 -6.67 1.32 -11.36
N LEU A 47 -5.81 2.33 -11.47
CA LEU A 47 -5.86 3.29 -12.58
C LEU A 47 -5.61 2.62 -13.94
N ASP A 48 -4.70 1.64 -13.99
CA ASP A 48 -4.45 0.78 -15.16
C ASP A 48 -5.73 0.08 -15.63
N PHE A 49 -6.45 -0.60 -14.73
CA PHE A 49 -7.71 -1.26 -15.04
C PHE A 49 -8.77 -0.27 -15.56
N VAL A 50 -8.84 0.92 -14.97
CA VAL A 50 -9.79 1.97 -15.37
C VAL A 50 -9.45 2.56 -16.73
N LEU A 51 -8.16 2.77 -17.01
CA LEU A 51 -7.64 3.29 -18.28
C LEU A 51 -7.89 2.30 -19.42
N GLU A 52 -7.55 1.02 -19.23
CA GLU A 52 -7.78 -0.04 -20.23
C GLU A 52 -9.26 -0.16 -20.63
N ARG A 53 -10.17 0.19 -19.72
CA ARG A 53 -11.61 0.16 -19.94
C ARG A 53 -12.19 1.46 -20.52
N GLY A 54 -11.36 2.47 -20.77
CA GLY A 54 -11.80 3.79 -21.24
C GLY A 54 -12.71 4.51 -20.23
N ARG A 55 -12.57 4.21 -18.94
CA ARG A 55 -13.42 4.75 -17.86
C ARG A 55 -12.74 5.88 -17.07
N ALA A 56 -11.49 6.21 -17.39
CA ALA A 56 -10.79 7.32 -16.77
C ALA A 56 -11.34 8.63 -17.33
N THR A 57 -11.89 9.49 -16.47
CA THR A 57 -12.39 10.81 -16.87
C THR A 57 -11.35 11.89 -16.62
N SER A 58 -11.47 13.03 -17.29
CA SER A 58 -10.60 14.18 -17.09
C SER A 58 -10.65 14.69 -15.65
N GLU A 59 -11.83 14.67 -15.02
CA GLU A 59 -12.03 15.08 -13.63
C GLU A 59 -11.29 14.16 -12.66
N MET A 60 -11.28 12.84 -12.92
CA MET A 60 -10.49 11.89 -12.13
C MET A 60 -8.99 12.20 -12.24
N MET A 61 -8.51 12.52 -13.45
CA MET A 61 -7.10 12.83 -13.68
C MET A 61 -6.70 14.17 -13.03
N SER A 62 -7.54 15.20 -13.10
CA SER A 62 -7.31 16.47 -12.41
C SER A 62 -7.26 16.28 -10.89
N SER A 63 -8.22 15.54 -10.32
CA SER A 63 -8.24 15.26 -8.88
C SER A 63 -7.00 14.49 -8.43
N LEU A 64 -6.54 13.51 -9.24
CA LEU A 64 -5.31 12.78 -8.97
C LEU A 64 -4.08 13.70 -9.01
N ALA A 65 -4.02 14.61 -10.00
CA ALA A 65 -2.91 15.55 -10.14
C ALA A 65 -2.81 16.51 -8.93
N GLU A 66 -3.94 16.99 -8.40
CA GLU A 66 -3.97 17.83 -7.19
C GLU A 66 -3.39 17.11 -5.97
N VAL A 67 -3.79 15.85 -5.74
CA VAL A 67 -3.27 15.03 -4.64
C VAL A 67 -1.76 14.81 -4.79
N LEU A 68 -1.29 14.51 -6.01
CA LEU A 68 0.13 14.31 -6.28
C LEU A 68 0.93 15.59 -6.11
N ALA A 69 0.43 16.73 -6.61
CA ALA A 69 1.09 18.02 -6.45
C ALA A 69 1.22 18.39 -4.97
N GLY A 70 0.14 18.26 -4.20
CA GLY A 70 0.16 18.49 -2.75
C GLY A 70 1.19 17.61 -2.04
N PHE A 71 1.28 16.33 -2.40
CA PHE A 71 2.24 15.40 -1.81
C PHE A 71 3.71 15.75 -2.09
N HIS A 72 4.04 16.32 -3.26
CA HIS A 72 5.43 16.67 -3.62
C HIS A 72 5.88 18.03 -3.10
N LEU A 73 4.95 18.87 -2.63
CA LEU A 73 5.25 20.18 -2.06
C LEU A 73 5.58 20.11 -0.55
N GLU A 74 5.28 18.99 0.10
CA GLU A 74 5.58 18.71 1.52
C GLU A 74 6.95 18.06 1.73
#